data_AF-A0A010R651-F1
#
_entry.id   AF-A0A010R651-F1
#
_cell.length_a   1.000
_cell.length_b   1.000
_cell.length_c   1.000
_cell.angle_alpha   90.00
_cell.angle_beta   90.00
_cell.angle_gamma   90.00
#
_symmetry.space_group_name_H-M   'P 1'
#
loop_
_entity.id
_entity.type
_entity.pdbx_description
1 polymer ?
#
loop_
_entity_poly.entity_id
_entity_poly.type
_entity_poly.pdbx_seq_one_letter_code
_entity_poly.pdbx_strand_id
1 'polypeptide(L)'
;MPTATERIHALNPFSKKESHTAASITTYKVLTILSWLLAFIVTVYYTVNEPHDGFTIRRRIWDQNYLYRTAFTLNSTIIDIYWVVLFILQIGYVGHLFSSNSDYVNAAASVGSHFIFNNLLHFAFVMLFVRSHFGWAEFILIVNFANLSSLYFRHNTYPRFIHWPVVSAPLAWTFVAIYWNGAIMVPHPHNLVARIFGNIFVWSILVYGGFFIVTYKDYTMGFSLSVLSAALGVAQFGRQIVAFQWIFAFTIMAVLFVSTLVIAYPAATGKDYPWRSRTADSERAPLLADDHDKKSSFLRRILTENERLAIPANLMLANVSATPTAISKDDDFQALKKRNPLLWKKASFIAGRFAAKEATFKAHPTRNLSWHDITIVRKRFEKLQDTEELRKTKGQGAENKQVEEPKELEGSEAATTSANGSGPPVAIVRGTHDDMPGQEVLVSISHDGDYATAVAGEDGLSKMVRKAAEKTNQVERKAEDKAAEESEKTTEDAAEKDDAVEQIHDVTI
;
A
#
# COMPACT_ATOMS: atom_id res chain seq x y z
N MET A 1 -30.04 -4.49 3.69
CA MET A 1 -30.03 -3.11 4.24
C MET A 1 -28.64 -2.82 4.75
N PRO A 2 -28.04 -1.65 4.45
CA PRO A 2 -26.73 -1.32 4.98
C PRO A 2 -26.78 -1.20 6.51
N THR A 3 -25.77 -1.75 7.16
CA THR A 3 -25.59 -1.73 8.61
C THR A 3 -25.48 -0.29 9.12
N ALA A 4 -25.78 -0.05 10.40
CA ALA A 4 -25.70 1.30 10.99
C ALA A 4 -24.30 1.92 10.82
N THR A 5 -23.26 1.10 10.91
CA THR A 5 -21.86 1.45 10.63
C THR A 5 -21.62 1.83 9.18
N GLU A 6 -22.17 1.08 8.20
CA GLU A 6 -22.08 1.44 6.78
C GLU A 6 -22.76 2.77 6.46
N ARG A 7 -23.90 3.08 7.11
CA ARG A 7 -24.59 4.36 6.94
C ARG A 7 -23.77 5.52 7.52
N ILE A 8 -23.15 5.34 8.68
CA ILE A 8 -22.26 6.34 9.29
C ILE A 8 -21.01 6.56 8.43
N HIS A 9 -20.41 5.49 7.90
CA HIS A 9 -19.27 5.59 6.98
C HIS A 9 -19.62 6.27 5.65
N ALA A 10 -20.84 6.06 5.14
CA ALA A 10 -21.33 6.71 3.93
C ALA A 10 -21.55 8.22 4.12
N LEU A 11 -22.00 8.64 5.31
CA LEU A 11 -22.23 10.04 5.66
C LEU A 11 -20.95 10.81 5.99
N ASN A 12 -19.88 10.12 6.42
CA ASN A 12 -18.61 10.77 6.74
C ASN A 12 -18.00 11.45 5.49
N PRO A 13 -17.81 12.78 5.48
CA PRO A 13 -17.22 13.49 4.34
C PRO A 13 -15.69 13.34 4.27
N PHE A 14 -15.05 12.83 5.33
CA PHE A 14 -13.59 12.60 5.43
C PHE A 14 -13.19 11.14 5.17
N SER A 15 -14.14 10.26 4.82
CA SER A 15 -13.83 8.88 4.45
C SER A 15 -13.34 8.81 3.01
N LYS A 16 -12.42 7.87 2.74
CA LYS A 16 -11.95 7.59 1.38
C LYS A 16 -13.12 7.03 0.56
N LYS A 17 -13.49 7.72 -0.51
CA LYS A 17 -14.57 7.32 -1.43
C LYS A 17 -13.99 7.16 -2.83
N GLU A 18 -14.40 6.10 -3.51
CA GLU A 18 -13.98 5.82 -4.89
C GLU A 18 -14.86 6.56 -5.91
N SER A 19 -16.10 6.87 -5.55
CA SER A 19 -17.05 7.59 -6.39
C SER A 19 -17.88 8.57 -5.58
N HIS A 20 -18.29 9.66 -6.23
CA HIS A 20 -19.14 10.69 -5.66
C HIS A 20 -20.40 10.89 -6.50
N THR A 21 -21.53 11.14 -5.83
CA THR A 21 -22.79 11.45 -6.52
C THR A 21 -22.71 12.83 -7.18
N ALA A 22 -23.48 13.04 -8.25
CA ALA A 22 -23.51 14.33 -8.96
C ALA A 22 -23.86 15.51 -8.02
N ALA A 23 -24.79 15.31 -7.09
CA ALA A 23 -25.12 16.29 -6.07
C ALA A 23 -23.91 16.61 -5.17
N SER A 24 -23.20 15.59 -4.68
CA SER A 24 -21.99 15.77 -3.86
C SER A 24 -20.89 16.50 -4.61
N ILE A 25 -20.69 16.22 -5.90
CA ILE A 25 -19.71 16.91 -6.74
C ILE A 25 -20.07 18.39 -6.89
N THR A 26 -21.35 18.71 -7.12
CA THR A 26 -21.81 20.11 -7.19
C THR A 26 -21.58 20.83 -5.86
N THR A 27 -21.86 20.18 -4.72
CA THR A 27 -21.55 20.74 -3.40
C THR A 27 -20.06 21.02 -3.24
N TYR A 28 -19.19 20.08 -3.62
CA TYR A 28 -17.74 20.30 -3.55
C TYR A 28 -17.28 21.43 -4.47
N LYS A 29 -17.80 21.54 -5.70
CA LYS A 29 -17.49 22.66 -6.60
C LYS A 29 -17.77 24.01 -5.94
N VAL A 30 -18.98 24.17 -5.39
CA VAL A 30 -19.40 25.43 -4.77
C VAL A 30 -18.61 25.71 -3.49
N LEU A 31 -18.55 24.77 -2.55
CA LEU A 31 -17.89 24.99 -1.26
C LEU A 31 -16.37 25.15 -1.39
N THR A 32 -15.73 24.46 -2.33
CA THR A 32 -14.30 24.61 -2.61
C THR A 32 -14.00 26.03 -3.10
N ILE A 33 -14.79 26.55 -4.06
CA ILE A 33 -14.61 27.91 -4.56
C ILE A 33 -14.86 28.95 -3.46
N LEU A 34 -15.98 28.82 -2.73
CA LEU A 34 -16.33 29.79 -1.68
C LEU A 34 -15.29 29.81 -0.56
N SER A 35 -14.87 28.64 -0.07
CA SER A 35 -13.86 28.55 0.99
C SER A 35 -12.49 29.03 0.53
N TRP A 36 -12.10 28.74 -0.72
CA TRP A 36 -10.85 29.23 -1.30
C TRP A 36 -10.85 30.75 -1.46
N LEU A 37 -11.93 31.33 -2.01
CA LEU A 37 -12.08 32.78 -2.13
C LEU A 37 -12.01 33.46 -0.76
N LEU A 38 -12.69 32.90 0.24
CA LEU A 38 -12.64 33.41 1.61
C LEU A 38 -11.20 33.43 2.15
N ALA A 39 -10.48 32.30 2.04
CA ALA A 39 -9.09 32.20 2.50
C ALA A 39 -8.15 33.16 1.75
N PHE A 40 -8.29 33.23 0.41
CA PHE A 40 -7.50 34.12 -0.44
C PHE A 40 -7.73 35.60 -0.12
N ILE A 41 -8.99 36.05 -0.17
CA ILE A 41 -9.36 37.46 0.04
C ILE A 41 -8.90 37.92 1.42
N VAL A 42 -9.14 37.12 2.47
CA VAL A 42 -8.81 37.50 3.84
C VAL A 42 -7.29 37.56 4.06
N THR A 43 -6.54 36.62 3.48
CA THR A 43 -5.07 36.63 3.54
C THR A 43 -4.51 37.88 2.85
N VAL A 44 -4.96 38.18 1.64
CA VAL A 44 -4.52 39.37 0.88
C VAL A 44 -4.92 40.65 1.60
N TYR A 45 -6.18 40.73 2.08
CA TYR A 45 -6.70 41.91 2.76
C TYR A 45 -5.89 42.27 4.00
N TYR A 46 -5.61 41.30 4.89
CA TYR A 46 -4.87 41.55 6.12
C TYR A 46 -3.34 41.57 5.98
N THR A 47 -2.82 41.27 4.79
CA THR A 47 -1.42 41.56 4.44
C THR A 47 -1.20 43.06 4.30
N VAL A 48 -2.22 43.80 3.82
CA VAL A 48 -2.10 45.24 3.50
C VAL A 48 -2.95 46.17 4.38
N ASN A 49 -4.03 45.66 5.00
CA ASN A 49 -4.94 46.43 5.86
C ASN A 49 -4.90 45.96 7.32
N GLU A 50 -4.96 46.89 8.27
CA GLU A 50 -5.10 46.58 9.70
C GLU A 50 -6.58 46.34 10.08
N PRO A 51 -6.87 45.50 11.10
CA PRO A 51 -8.21 45.38 11.66
C PRO A 51 -8.59 46.62 12.49
N HIS A 52 -9.82 47.12 12.31
CA HIS A 52 -10.30 48.33 12.99
C HIS A 52 -11.29 48.04 14.13
N ASP A 53 -11.66 46.78 14.33
CA ASP A 53 -12.63 46.28 15.31
C ASP A 53 -11.96 45.71 16.57
N GLY A 54 -12.55 45.86 17.77
CA GLY A 54 -12.08 45.22 19.02
C GLY A 54 -11.14 46.04 19.92
N PHE A 55 -10.72 45.42 21.04
CA PHE A 55 -9.94 46.08 22.13
C PHE A 55 -8.48 45.63 22.23
N THR A 56 -8.04 44.62 21.46
CA THR A 56 -6.66 44.10 21.50
C THR A 56 -5.72 44.86 20.56
N ILE A 57 -4.41 44.59 20.64
CA ILE A 57 -3.43 45.06 19.67
C ILE A 57 -3.77 44.46 18.31
N ARG A 58 -3.96 45.31 17.30
CA ARG A 58 -4.43 44.95 15.97
C ARG A 58 -3.45 45.48 14.95
N ARG A 59 -2.98 44.59 14.10
CA ARG A 59 -1.90 44.86 13.15
C ARG A 59 -2.08 43.97 11.94
N ARG A 60 -1.48 44.37 10.81
CA ARG A 60 -1.33 43.51 9.63
C ARG A 60 -0.56 42.24 10.01
N ILE A 61 -0.70 41.20 9.19
CA ILE A 61 -0.02 39.91 9.40
C ILE A 61 1.49 40.12 9.64
N TRP A 62 2.14 40.90 8.78
CA TRP A 62 3.58 41.13 8.88
C TRP A 62 3.98 42.11 9.98
N ASP A 63 3.11 43.05 10.33
CA ASP A 63 3.37 43.94 11.46
C ASP A 63 3.34 43.16 12.77
N GLN A 64 2.43 42.18 12.95
CA GLN A 64 2.47 41.26 14.09
C GLN A 64 3.79 40.47 14.13
N ASN A 65 4.21 39.93 12.99
CA ASN A 65 5.46 39.15 12.86
C ASN A 65 6.70 39.94 13.31
N TYR A 66 6.78 41.23 12.96
CA TYR A 66 7.93 42.07 13.31
C TYR A 66 7.81 42.78 14.66
N LEU A 67 6.59 42.88 15.20
CA LEU A 67 6.32 43.33 16.55
C LEU A 67 6.82 42.31 17.58
N TYR A 68 6.43 41.04 17.41
CA TYR A 68 6.85 39.94 18.27
C TYR A 68 8.06 39.23 17.67
N ARG A 69 9.25 39.75 17.96
CA ARG A 69 10.50 39.18 17.44
C ARG A 69 10.88 37.93 18.21
N THR A 70 10.88 36.81 17.50
CA THR A 70 11.17 35.49 18.05
C THR A 70 12.18 34.75 17.17
N ALA A 71 12.63 33.59 17.64
CA ALA A 71 13.41 32.66 16.85
C ALA A 71 12.68 32.29 15.54
N PHE A 72 11.34 32.26 15.52
CA PHE A 72 10.55 31.85 14.36
C PHE A 72 10.00 33.02 13.55
N THR A 73 10.52 34.25 13.72
CA THR A 73 10.17 35.37 12.84
C THR A 73 10.52 35.05 11.38
N LEU A 74 9.55 35.21 10.49
CA LEU A 74 9.64 34.86 9.07
C LEU A 74 9.88 36.07 8.18
N ASN A 75 10.48 35.86 7.01
CA ASN A 75 10.62 36.91 6.01
C ASN A 75 9.30 37.08 5.25
N SER A 76 8.72 38.27 5.31
CA SER A 76 7.42 38.56 4.70
C SER A 76 7.41 38.28 3.19
N THR A 77 8.43 38.74 2.47
CA THR A 77 8.48 38.62 1.00
C THR A 77 8.50 37.16 0.54
N ILE A 78 9.32 36.30 1.16
CA ILE A 78 9.42 34.89 0.76
C ILE A 78 8.11 34.15 1.07
N ILE A 79 7.47 34.43 2.21
CA ILE A 79 6.21 33.80 2.57
C ILE A 79 5.05 34.33 1.70
N ASP A 80 5.04 35.61 1.34
CA ASP A 80 4.05 36.15 0.40
C ASP A 80 4.17 35.45 -0.96
N ILE A 81 5.39 35.26 -1.47
CA ILE A 81 5.64 34.50 -2.71
C ILE A 81 5.15 33.05 -2.57
N TYR A 82 5.45 32.40 -1.43
CA TYR A 82 5.00 31.04 -1.14
C TYR A 82 3.46 30.93 -1.22
N TRP A 83 2.74 31.86 -0.59
CA TRP A 83 1.27 31.87 -0.60
C TRP A 83 0.69 32.21 -1.96
N VAL A 84 1.28 33.16 -2.70
CA VAL A 84 0.85 33.48 -4.08
C VAL A 84 0.99 32.24 -4.97
N VAL A 85 2.13 31.55 -4.94
CA VAL A 85 2.34 30.31 -5.68
C VAL A 85 1.34 29.24 -5.25
N LEU A 86 1.14 29.07 -3.94
CA LEU A 86 0.19 28.09 -3.41
C LEU A 86 -1.24 28.36 -3.90
N PHE A 87 -1.71 29.60 -3.84
CA PHE A 87 -3.05 29.96 -4.32
C PHE A 87 -3.20 29.74 -5.83
N ILE A 88 -2.17 30.03 -6.64
CA ILE A 88 -2.17 29.74 -8.08
C ILE A 88 -2.27 28.23 -8.33
N LEU A 89 -1.47 27.42 -7.64
CA LEU A 89 -1.51 25.97 -7.78
C LEU A 89 -2.88 25.39 -7.33
N GLN A 90 -3.50 26.00 -6.32
CA GLN A 90 -4.84 25.62 -5.87
C GLN A 90 -5.92 25.91 -6.92
N ILE A 91 -5.79 26.96 -7.74
CA ILE A 91 -6.69 27.17 -8.90
C ILE A 91 -6.60 25.97 -9.86
N GLY A 92 -5.38 25.47 -10.10
CA GLY A 92 -5.16 24.26 -10.90
C GLY A 92 -5.87 23.04 -10.31
N TYR A 93 -5.80 22.84 -8.99
CA TYR A 93 -6.58 21.82 -8.29
C TYR A 93 -8.10 22.00 -8.48
N VAL A 94 -8.62 23.23 -8.27
CA VAL A 94 -10.06 23.52 -8.44
C VAL A 94 -10.51 23.18 -9.87
N GLY A 95 -9.66 23.44 -10.88
CA GLY A 95 -9.92 23.05 -12.27
C GLY A 95 -10.19 21.55 -12.47
N HIS A 96 -9.58 20.68 -11.66
CA HIS A 96 -9.81 19.22 -11.75
C HIS A 96 -11.24 18.83 -11.35
N LEU A 97 -11.92 19.60 -10.48
CA LEU A 97 -13.33 19.38 -10.16
C LEU A 97 -14.25 19.65 -11.36
N PHE A 98 -13.79 20.41 -12.35
CA PHE A 98 -14.53 20.75 -13.58
C PHE A 98 -14.05 19.95 -14.80
N SER A 99 -13.15 18.97 -14.60
CA SER A 99 -12.67 18.13 -15.69
C SER A 99 -13.79 17.26 -16.27
N SER A 100 -13.70 16.96 -17.57
CA SER A 100 -14.56 15.97 -18.24
C SER A 100 -14.22 14.53 -17.85
N ASN A 101 -13.04 14.30 -17.26
CA ASN A 101 -12.62 12.97 -16.82
C ASN A 101 -13.12 12.69 -15.39
N SER A 102 -13.92 11.64 -15.24
CA SER A 102 -14.45 11.17 -13.95
C SER A 102 -13.36 10.87 -12.93
N ASP A 103 -12.19 10.39 -13.36
CA ASP A 103 -11.11 10.00 -12.45
C ASP A 103 -10.51 11.22 -11.75
N TYR A 104 -10.31 12.32 -12.51
CA TYR A 104 -9.83 13.58 -11.94
C TYR A 104 -10.85 14.22 -11.02
N VAL A 105 -12.14 14.16 -11.39
CA VAL A 105 -13.22 14.71 -10.55
C VAL A 105 -13.35 13.94 -9.25
N ASN A 106 -13.34 12.60 -9.29
CA ASN A 106 -13.43 11.76 -8.09
C ASN A 106 -12.19 11.92 -7.19
N ALA A 107 -10.99 11.94 -7.78
CA ALA A 107 -9.76 12.21 -7.02
C ALA A 107 -9.80 13.58 -6.34
N ALA A 108 -10.22 14.63 -7.05
CA ALA A 108 -10.32 15.98 -6.50
C ALA A 108 -11.44 16.11 -5.45
N ALA A 109 -12.56 15.43 -5.63
CA ALA A 109 -13.67 15.40 -4.67
C ALA A 109 -13.30 14.67 -3.38
N SER A 110 -12.47 13.62 -3.45
CA SER A 110 -12.05 12.86 -2.27
C SER A 110 -11.20 13.67 -1.29
N VAL A 111 -10.45 14.68 -1.77
CA VAL A 111 -9.69 15.61 -0.93
C VAL A 111 -10.46 16.88 -0.59
N GLY A 112 -11.64 17.10 -1.19
CA GLY A 112 -12.40 18.34 -1.13
C GLY A 112 -12.81 18.73 0.28
N SER A 113 -13.30 17.79 1.09
CA SER A 113 -13.71 18.06 2.49
C SER A 113 -12.56 18.58 3.34
N HIS A 114 -11.39 17.95 3.24
CA HIS A 114 -10.20 18.36 3.97
C HIS A 114 -9.68 19.72 3.50
N PHE A 115 -9.76 20.00 2.19
CA PHE A 115 -9.40 21.30 1.62
C PHE A 115 -10.33 22.43 2.08
N ILE A 116 -11.65 22.21 2.03
CA ILE A 116 -12.65 23.18 2.51
C ILE A 116 -12.42 23.46 3.99
N PHE A 117 -12.26 22.42 4.80
CA PHE A 117 -12.01 22.57 6.24
C PHE A 117 -10.69 23.28 6.51
N ASN A 118 -9.62 22.97 5.78
CA ASN A 118 -8.35 23.68 5.85
C ASN A 118 -8.51 25.18 5.57
N ASN A 119 -9.28 25.55 4.53
CA ASN A 119 -9.48 26.95 4.18
C ASN A 119 -10.28 27.71 5.25
N LEU A 120 -11.28 27.07 5.87
CA LEU A 120 -12.04 27.64 6.98
C LEU A 120 -11.17 27.81 8.24
N LEU A 121 -10.31 26.84 8.54
CA LEU A 121 -9.37 26.94 9.65
C LEU A 121 -8.28 27.99 9.38
N HIS A 122 -7.78 28.09 8.15
CA HIS A 122 -6.85 29.14 7.75
C HIS A 122 -7.48 30.53 7.88
N PHE A 123 -8.72 30.69 7.43
CA PHE A 123 -9.50 31.91 7.65
C PHE A 123 -9.60 32.26 9.13
N ALA A 124 -10.01 31.30 9.98
CA ALA A 124 -10.11 31.50 11.41
C ALA A 124 -8.76 31.87 12.04
N PHE A 125 -7.69 31.20 11.63
CA PHE A 125 -6.32 31.50 12.05
C PHE A 125 -5.94 32.95 11.73
N VAL A 126 -6.10 33.39 10.48
CA VAL A 126 -5.76 34.77 10.08
C VAL A 126 -6.55 35.77 10.92
N MET A 127 -7.86 35.56 11.09
CA MET A 127 -8.74 36.44 11.86
C MET A 127 -8.32 36.58 13.34
N LEU A 128 -7.89 35.48 13.95
CA LEU A 128 -7.41 35.44 15.33
C LEU A 128 -6.02 36.07 15.45
N PHE A 129 -5.12 35.75 14.52
CA PHE A 129 -3.73 36.20 14.53
C PHE A 129 -3.61 37.72 14.42
N VAL A 130 -4.34 38.35 13.48
CA VAL A 130 -4.29 39.80 13.28
C VAL A 130 -4.87 40.59 14.48
N ARG A 131 -5.72 39.93 15.29
CA ARG A 131 -6.31 40.45 16.54
C ARG A 131 -5.53 40.05 17.80
N SER A 132 -4.34 39.48 17.65
CA SER A 132 -3.46 39.03 18.76
C SER A 132 -4.05 37.95 19.67
N HIS A 133 -5.02 37.16 19.18
CA HIS A 133 -5.55 36.01 19.92
C HIS A 133 -4.71 34.75 19.69
N PHE A 134 -3.41 34.82 20.03
CA PHE A 134 -2.43 33.80 19.66
C PHE A 134 -2.72 32.42 20.24
N GLY A 135 -3.27 32.33 21.46
CA GLY A 135 -3.65 31.04 22.06
C GLY A 135 -4.75 30.29 21.28
N TRP A 136 -5.78 31.02 20.83
CA TRP A 136 -6.81 30.44 19.99
C TRP A 136 -6.31 30.17 18.56
N ALA A 137 -5.45 31.05 18.04
CA ALA A 137 -4.80 30.84 16.75
C ALA A 137 -3.97 29.55 16.74
N GLU A 138 -3.24 29.26 17.83
CA GLU A 138 -2.46 28.03 18.01
C GLU A 138 -3.34 26.79 18.00
N PHE A 139 -4.44 26.82 18.75
CA PHE A 139 -5.40 25.72 18.77
C PHE A 139 -5.95 25.42 17.37
N ILE A 140 -6.31 26.46 16.61
CA ILE A 140 -6.79 26.32 15.23
C ILE A 140 -5.71 25.73 14.31
N LEU A 141 -4.44 26.15 14.47
CA LEU A 141 -3.32 25.58 13.72
C LEU A 141 -3.11 24.09 14.01
N ILE A 142 -3.18 23.68 15.27
CA ILE A 142 -3.05 22.26 15.67
C ILE A 142 -4.19 21.43 15.08
N VAL A 143 -5.43 21.93 15.14
CA VAL A 143 -6.58 21.26 14.51
C VAL A 143 -6.38 21.14 13.00
N ASN A 144 -5.86 22.18 12.34
CA ASN A 144 -5.61 22.14 10.92
C ASN A 144 -4.46 21.19 10.54
N PHE A 145 -3.41 21.15 11.36
CA PHE A 145 -2.31 20.20 11.20
C PHE A 145 -2.80 18.76 11.31
N ALA A 146 -3.70 18.45 12.25
CA ALA A 146 -4.32 17.13 12.36
C ALA A 146 -5.19 16.80 11.13
N ASN A 147 -5.99 17.76 10.65
CA ASN A 147 -6.78 17.62 9.43
C ASN A 147 -5.92 17.28 8.20
N LEU A 148 -4.86 18.05 7.97
CA LEU A 148 -3.97 17.87 6.83
C LEU A 148 -3.06 16.65 6.97
N SER A 149 -2.64 16.29 8.18
CA SER A 149 -1.92 15.03 8.43
C SER A 149 -2.80 13.82 8.12
N SER A 150 -4.08 13.87 8.53
CA SER A 150 -5.06 12.84 8.18
C SER A 150 -5.24 12.72 6.67
N LEU A 151 -5.34 13.85 5.97
CA LEU A 151 -5.40 13.90 4.50
C LEU A 151 -4.14 13.28 3.87
N TYR A 152 -2.96 13.67 4.35
CA TYR A 152 -1.68 13.15 3.84
C TYR A 152 -1.62 11.64 3.94
N PHE A 153 -1.83 11.07 5.12
CA PHE A 153 -1.70 9.62 5.30
C PHE A 153 -2.79 8.81 4.57
N ARG A 154 -3.98 9.37 4.38
CA ARG A 154 -5.07 8.70 3.64
C ARG A 154 -4.91 8.75 2.13
N HIS A 155 -4.26 9.80 1.62
CA HIS A 155 -4.23 10.13 0.20
C HIS A 155 -2.81 10.40 -0.35
N ASN A 156 -1.78 9.81 0.27
CA ASN A 156 -0.37 9.99 -0.08
C ASN A 156 0.01 9.55 -1.51
N THR A 157 -0.80 8.74 -2.18
CA THR A 157 -0.55 8.24 -3.54
C THR A 157 -1.15 9.09 -4.66
N TYR A 158 -1.81 10.22 -4.35
CA TYR A 158 -2.46 11.01 -5.38
C TYR A 158 -1.48 11.72 -6.32
N PRO A 159 -1.94 12.06 -7.55
CA PRO A 159 -1.12 12.78 -8.51
C PRO A 159 -0.50 14.03 -7.86
N ARG A 160 0.79 14.25 -8.12
CA ARG A 160 1.57 15.31 -7.45
C ARG A 160 0.99 16.70 -7.69
N PHE A 161 0.33 16.93 -8.81
CA PHE A 161 -0.39 18.17 -9.12
C PHE A 161 -1.59 18.46 -8.20
N ILE A 162 -2.25 17.43 -7.66
CA ILE A 162 -3.32 17.60 -6.65
C ILE A 162 -2.69 17.59 -5.25
N HIS A 163 -1.75 16.69 -5.03
CA HIS A 163 -1.12 16.48 -3.73
C HIS A 163 -0.37 17.73 -3.23
N TRP A 164 0.38 18.40 -4.10
CA TRP A 164 1.19 19.55 -3.69
C TRP A 164 0.34 20.75 -3.18
N PRO A 165 -0.61 21.31 -3.95
CA PRO A 165 -1.38 22.48 -3.52
C PRO A 165 -2.36 22.25 -2.38
N VAL A 166 -2.84 21.01 -2.21
CA VAL A 166 -3.92 20.67 -1.27
C VAL A 166 -3.40 19.99 -0.01
N VAL A 167 -2.27 19.28 -0.10
CA VAL A 167 -1.74 18.45 0.98
C VAL A 167 -0.39 18.96 1.44
N SER A 168 0.67 18.80 0.62
CA SER A 168 2.05 18.98 1.10
C SER A 168 2.39 20.43 1.45
N ALA A 169 2.04 21.39 0.58
CA ALA A 169 2.36 22.80 0.86
C ALA A 169 1.53 23.39 2.03
N PRO A 170 0.20 23.18 2.11
CA PRO A 170 -0.56 23.60 3.29
C PRO A 170 -0.07 22.92 4.59
N LEU A 171 0.29 21.64 4.53
CA LEU A 171 0.79 20.91 5.70
C LEU A 171 2.18 21.41 6.16
N ALA A 172 3.07 21.71 5.20
CA ALA A 172 4.36 22.31 5.50
C ALA A 172 4.20 23.69 6.17
N TRP A 173 3.30 24.53 5.64
CA TRP A 173 2.98 25.82 6.25
C TRP A 173 2.43 25.67 7.66
N THR A 174 1.42 24.83 7.87
CA THR A 174 0.79 24.67 9.19
C THR A 174 1.79 24.17 10.23
N PHE A 175 2.69 23.26 9.86
CA PHE A 175 3.79 22.82 10.72
C PHE A 175 4.69 23.98 11.17
N VAL A 176 5.14 24.82 10.22
CA VAL A 176 6.00 25.99 10.55
C VAL A 176 5.20 27.06 11.32
N ALA A 177 3.93 27.25 10.97
CA ALA A 177 3.05 28.23 11.58
C ALA A 177 2.78 27.94 13.07
N ILE A 178 2.71 26.67 13.47
CA ILE A 178 2.63 26.24 14.88
C ILE A 178 3.82 26.79 15.67
N TYR A 179 5.05 26.61 15.17
CA TYR A 179 6.22 27.17 15.85
C TYR A 179 6.26 28.70 15.79
N TRP A 180 5.83 29.29 14.67
CA TRP A 180 5.79 30.73 14.49
C TRP A 180 4.84 31.42 15.48
N ASN A 181 3.58 30.98 15.54
CA ASN A 181 2.58 31.53 16.44
C ASN A 181 2.85 31.13 17.90
N GLY A 182 3.23 29.87 18.15
CA GLY A 182 3.60 29.40 19.48
C GLY A 182 4.76 30.17 20.10
N ALA A 183 5.77 30.56 19.30
CA ALA A 183 6.89 31.37 19.80
C ALA A 183 6.47 32.79 20.22
N ILE A 184 5.42 33.35 19.59
CA ILE A 184 4.87 34.67 19.95
C ILE A 184 4.18 34.62 21.32
N MET A 185 3.60 33.47 21.69
CA MET A 185 2.94 33.27 22.99
C MET A 185 3.93 33.17 24.16
N VAL A 186 5.21 32.90 23.91
CA VAL A 186 6.21 32.71 24.96
C VAL A 186 6.51 34.05 25.65
N PRO A 187 6.30 34.17 26.98
CA PRO A 187 6.66 35.38 27.72
C PRO A 187 8.18 35.62 27.65
N HIS A 188 8.58 36.85 27.35
CA HIS A 188 10.00 37.26 27.27
C HIS A 188 10.82 36.45 26.25
N PRO A 189 10.52 36.52 24.94
CA PRO A 189 11.19 35.73 23.90
C PRO A 189 12.70 36.05 23.76
N HIS A 190 13.15 37.16 24.33
CA HIS A 190 14.56 37.56 24.32
C HIS A 190 15.42 36.84 25.36
N ASN A 191 14.82 36.09 26.28
CA ASN A 191 15.53 35.35 27.32
C ASN A 191 16.39 34.22 26.72
N LEU A 192 17.49 33.89 27.40
CA LEU A 192 18.44 32.86 26.96
C LEU A 192 17.76 31.51 26.75
N VAL A 193 16.86 31.13 27.66
CA VAL A 193 16.09 29.86 27.59
C VAL A 193 15.26 29.79 26.31
N ALA A 194 14.49 30.85 25.98
CA ALA A 194 13.66 30.90 24.78
C ALA A 194 14.50 30.78 23.50
N ARG A 195 15.70 31.38 23.48
CA ARG A 195 16.63 31.27 22.34
C ARG A 195 17.21 29.85 22.19
N ILE A 196 17.57 29.19 23.30
CA ILE A 196 18.03 27.79 23.27
C ILE A 196 16.94 26.90 22.68
N PHE A 197 15.71 27.01 23.19
CA PHE A 197 14.59 26.24 22.66
C PHE A 197 14.35 26.54 21.18
N GLY A 198 14.39 27.81 20.77
CA GLY A 198 14.29 28.19 19.35
C GLY A 198 15.32 27.50 18.46
N ASN A 199 16.58 27.45 18.91
CA ASN A 199 17.67 26.76 18.20
C ASN A 199 17.50 25.25 18.13
N ILE A 200 16.87 24.62 19.13
CA ILE A 200 16.58 23.18 19.11
C ILE A 200 15.40 22.91 18.19
N PHE A 201 14.30 23.66 18.36
CA PHE A 201 13.06 23.43 17.63
C PHE A 201 13.19 23.73 16.13
N VAL A 202 14.09 24.60 15.68
CA VAL A 202 14.27 24.82 14.23
C VAL A 202 14.64 23.53 13.48
N TRP A 203 15.36 22.60 14.13
CA TRP A 203 15.73 21.30 13.54
C TRP A 203 14.55 20.35 13.36
N SER A 204 13.40 20.61 14.01
CA SER A 204 12.18 19.83 13.77
C SER A 204 11.76 19.90 12.31
N ILE A 205 12.04 21.01 11.61
CA ILE A 205 11.77 21.18 10.17
C ILE A 205 12.57 20.16 9.34
N LEU A 206 13.84 19.95 9.69
CA LEU A 206 14.67 18.97 9.01
C LEU A 206 14.21 17.55 9.28
N VAL A 207 13.90 17.22 10.54
CA VAL A 207 13.43 15.88 10.92
C VAL A 207 12.10 15.57 10.24
N TYR A 208 11.16 16.51 10.28
CA TYR A 208 9.85 16.38 9.67
C TYR A 208 9.94 16.27 8.14
N GLY A 209 10.70 17.15 7.48
CA GLY A 209 10.92 17.08 6.03
C GLY A 209 11.67 15.82 5.60
N GLY A 210 12.71 15.45 6.33
CA GLY A 210 13.50 14.23 6.11
C GLY A 210 12.63 12.98 6.19
N PHE A 211 11.72 12.90 7.18
CA PHE A 211 10.77 11.80 7.29
C PHE A 211 9.93 11.61 6.01
N PHE A 212 9.37 12.68 5.43
CA PHE A 212 8.58 12.57 4.21
C PHE A 212 9.40 12.30 2.95
N ILE A 213 10.59 12.89 2.84
CA ILE A 213 11.50 12.64 1.71
C ILE A 213 11.98 11.19 1.73
N VAL A 214 12.39 10.66 2.89
CA VAL A 214 12.95 9.31 3.01
C VAL A 214 11.85 8.24 2.95
N THR A 215 10.78 8.41 3.73
CA THR A 215 9.73 7.38 3.86
C THR A 215 8.76 7.38 2.69
N TYR A 216 8.31 8.57 2.27
CA TYR A 216 7.26 8.71 1.26
C TYR A 216 7.78 9.17 -0.10
N LYS A 217 9.09 9.42 -0.24
CA LYS A 217 9.70 9.96 -1.46
C LYS A 217 8.98 11.23 -1.94
N ASP A 218 8.42 12.02 -1.01
CA ASP A 218 7.66 13.21 -1.35
C ASP A 218 8.58 14.45 -1.46
N TYR A 219 9.01 14.71 -2.69
CA TYR A 219 9.79 15.90 -3.02
C TYR A 219 8.99 17.20 -2.90
N THR A 220 7.65 17.17 -2.96
CA THR A 220 6.82 18.39 -2.87
C THR A 220 6.79 18.94 -1.44
N MET A 221 6.76 18.05 -0.45
CA MET A 221 6.91 18.41 0.97
C MET A 221 8.31 18.97 1.25
N GLY A 222 9.35 18.29 0.76
CA GLY A 222 10.74 18.72 0.92
C GLY A 222 11.02 20.11 0.33
N PHE A 223 10.51 20.38 -0.88
CA PHE A 223 10.62 21.70 -1.50
C PHE A 223 9.90 22.78 -0.68
N SER A 224 8.68 22.49 -0.22
CA SER A 224 7.88 23.44 0.56
C SER A 224 8.57 23.81 1.88
N LEU A 225 9.07 22.83 2.63
CA LEU A 225 9.80 23.07 3.89
C LEU A 225 11.16 23.73 3.66
N SER A 226 11.82 23.48 2.53
CA SER A 226 13.04 24.20 2.15
C SER A 226 12.78 25.69 1.95
N VAL A 227 11.72 26.06 1.23
CA VAL A 227 11.35 27.48 1.02
C VAL A 227 10.99 28.15 2.35
N LEU A 228 10.24 27.48 3.22
CA LEU A 228 9.91 28.01 4.55
C LEU A 228 11.15 28.14 5.45
N SER A 229 12.11 27.21 5.35
CA SER A 229 13.40 27.30 6.03
C SER A 229 14.23 28.47 5.51
N ALA A 230 14.18 28.75 4.20
CA ALA A 230 14.81 29.93 3.61
C ALA A 230 14.18 31.23 4.15
N ALA A 231 12.85 31.27 4.29
CA ALA A 231 12.15 32.42 4.87
C ALA A 231 12.58 32.71 6.32
N LEU A 232 12.77 31.66 7.13
CA LEU A 232 13.35 31.77 8.47
C LEU A 232 14.79 32.29 8.39
N GLY A 233 15.65 31.67 7.57
CA GLY A 233 17.06 32.02 7.44
C GLY A 233 17.28 33.47 7.03
N VAL A 234 16.55 33.96 6.03
CA VAL A 234 16.65 35.35 5.54
C VAL A 234 16.17 36.36 6.59
N ALA A 235 15.08 36.08 7.29
CA ALA A 235 14.62 36.97 8.37
C ALA A 235 15.62 37.09 9.52
N GLN A 236 16.25 35.96 9.90
CA GLN A 236 17.23 35.94 10.98
C GLN A 236 18.58 36.54 10.55
N PHE A 237 19.01 36.29 9.30
CA PHE A 237 20.26 36.86 8.74
C PHE A 237 20.24 38.38 8.78
N GLY A 238 19.13 39.00 8.37
CA GLY A 238 19.00 40.45 8.35
C GLY A 238 19.06 41.11 9.74
N ARG A 239 18.93 40.34 10.84
CA ARG A 239 18.78 40.93 12.19
C ARG A 239 19.68 40.37 13.29
N GLN A 240 20.48 39.32 13.07
CA GLN A 240 21.49 38.77 14.01
C GLN A 240 21.08 38.70 15.50
N ILE A 241 19.79 38.55 15.83
CA ILE A 241 19.30 38.55 17.23
C ILE A 241 19.75 37.27 17.96
N VAL A 242 19.92 36.16 17.23
CA VAL A 242 20.44 34.88 17.74
C VAL A 242 21.54 34.40 16.80
N ALA A 243 22.80 34.50 17.26
CA ALA A 243 24.00 34.46 16.41
C ALA A 243 24.15 33.20 15.51
N PHE A 244 23.63 32.04 15.92
CA PHE A 244 23.77 30.78 15.17
C PHE A 244 22.53 30.35 14.39
N GLN A 245 21.37 30.96 14.63
CA GLN A 245 20.11 30.40 14.16
C GLN A 245 19.93 30.50 12.64
N TRP A 246 20.40 31.58 12.04
CA TRP A 246 20.36 31.76 10.58
C TRP A 246 21.21 30.70 9.85
N ILE A 247 22.33 30.28 10.44
CA ILE A 247 23.18 29.20 9.91
C ILE A 247 22.41 27.88 9.90
N PHE A 248 21.72 27.56 11.01
CA PHE A 248 20.90 26.35 11.08
C PHE A 248 19.78 26.38 10.05
N ALA A 249 19.05 27.48 9.91
CA ALA A 249 17.97 27.61 8.93
C ALA A 249 18.45 27.41 7.48
N PHE A 250 19.58 28.01 7.09
CA PHE A 250 20.15 27.80 5.75
C PHE A 250 20.72 26.39 5.56
N THR A 251 21.26 25.78 6.61
CA THR A 251 21.73 24.39 6.56
C THR A 251 20.56 23.44 6.32
N ILE A 252 19.45 23.62 7.06
CA ILE A 252 18.23 22.85 6.90
C ILE A 252 17.64 23.04 5.50
N MET A 253 17.55 24.30 5.02
CA MET A 253 17.15 24.62 3.66
C MET A 253 18.01 23.87 2.63
N ALA A 254 19.34 23.97 2.71
CA ALA A 254 20.24 23.34 1.74
C ALA A 254 20.11 21.81 1.75
N VAL A 255 20.08 21.19 2.93
CA VAL A 255 19.95 19.73 3.07
C VAL A 255 18.60 19.25 2.51
N LEU A 256 17.49 19.91 2.88
CA LEU A 256 16.17 19.56 2.36
C LEU A 256 16.09 19.77 0.85
N PHE A 257 16.62 20.88 0.33
CA PHE A 257 16.61 21.19 -1.10
C PHE A 257 17.39 20.15 -1.91
N VAL A 258 18.63 19.83 -1.52
CA VAL A 258 19.46 18.84 -2.21
C VAL A 258 18.82 17.45 -2.13
N SER A 259 18.35 17.05 -0.95
CA SER A 259 17.66 15.76 -0.78
C SER A 259 16.42 15.67 -1.65
N THR A 260 15.69 16.77 -1.78
CA THR A 260 14.52 16.91 -2.64
C THR A 260 14.90 16.75 -4.12
N LEU A 261 15.96 17.40 -4.59
CA LEU A 261 16.42 17.27 -5.98
C LEU A 261 16.86 15.85 -6.32
N VAL A 262 17.54 15.17 -5.38
CA VAL A 262 17.95 13.76 -5.56
C VAL A 262 16.74 12.85 -5.77
N ILE A 263 15.62 13.12 -5.08
CA ILE A 263 14.38 12.35 -5.25
C ILE A 263 13.56 12.81 -6.47
N ALA A 264 13.55 14.11 -6.77
CA ALA A 264 12.79 14.69 -7.87
C ALA A 264 13.40 14.38 -9.26
N TYR A 265 14.73 14.32 -9.38
CA TYR A 265 15.40 14.11 -10.67
C TYR A 265 15.01 12.79 -11.35
N PRO A 266 15.03 11.61 -10.68
CA PRO A 266 14.52 10.37 -11.25
C PRO A 266 13.04 10.45 -11.61
N ALA A 267 12.23 11.10 -10.76
CA ALA A 267 10.79 11.24 -11.00
C ALA A 267 10.49 12.10 -12.24
N ALA A 268 11.33 13.09 -12.55
CA ALA A 268 11.18 13.95 -13.72
C ALA A 268 11.78 13.33 -15.00
N THR A 269 12.85 12.55 -14.90
CA THR A 269 13.58 12.01 -16.05
C THR A 269 13.19 10.57 -16.41
N GLY A 270 12.44 9.87 -15.56
CA GLY A 270 12.06 8.48 -15.74
C GLY A 270 13.23 7.50 -15.71
N LYS A 271 14.43 7.96 -15.33
CA LYS A 271 15.64 7.13 -15.20
C LYS A 271 15.80 6.71 -13.74
N ASP A 272 15.54 5.45 -13.45
CA ASP A 272 15.80 4.87 -12.14
C ASP A 272 17.31 4.63 -11.93
N TYR A 273 17.79 4.93 -10.73
CA TYR A 273 19.16 4.58 -10.35
C TYR A 273 19.27 3.07 -10.05
N PRO A 274 20.38 2.41 -10.42
CA PRO A 274 20.54 0.96 -10.27
C PRO A 274 20.40 0.44 -8.83
N TRP A 275 20.70 1.28 -7.83
CA TRP A 275 20.56 0.92 -6.41
C TRP A 275 19.12 0.99 -5.87
N ARG A 276 18.19 1.62 -6.62
CA ARG A 276 16.78 1.85 -6.22
C ARG A 276 15.81 0.79 -6.79
N SER A 277 16.25 0.01 -7.78
CA SER A 277 15.41 -0.93 -8.53
C SER A 277 15.02 -2.22 -7.79
N ARG A 278 15.53 -2.48 -6.58
CA ARG A 278 15.38 -3.82 -5.96
C ARG A 278 14.16 -4.00 -5.06
N THR A 279 13.44 -2.96 -4.64
CA THR A 279 12.58 -3.12 -3.44
C THR A 279 11.18 -2.52 -3.41
N ALA A 280 10.66 -1.81 -4.42
CA ALA A 280 9.30 -1.25 -4.28
C ALA A 280 8.47 -1.02 -5.55
N ASP A 281 9.08 -0.73 -6.71
CA ASP A 281 8.32 -0.28 -7.89
C ASP A 281 8.11 -1.37 -8.96
N SER A 282 8.46 -2.62 -8.66
CA SER A 282 8.23 -3.73 -9.60
C SER A 282 6.74 -3.96 -9.88
N GLU A 283 5.81 -3.46 -9.07
CA GLU A 283 4.37 -3.77 -9.16
C GLU A 283 3.49 -2.67 -9.79
N ARG A 284 4.01 -1.47 -10.06
CA ARG A 284 3.23 -0.38 -10.67
C ARG A 284 3.73 -0.10 -12.08
N ALA A 285 3.00 -0.63 -13.07
CA ALA A 285 3.37 -0.60 -14.48
C ALA A 285 3.64 0.82 -15.04
N PRO A 286 4.69 1.02 -15.85
CA PRO A 286 4.82 2.16 -16.75
C PRO A 286 3.93 1.93 -17.99
N LEU A 287 2.78 2.61 -18.05
CA LEU A 287 1.83 2.49 -19.16
C LEU A 287 2.17 3.32 -20.42
N LEU A 288 3.38 3.91 -20.54
CA LEU A 288 3.72 4.82 -21.64
C LEU A 288 5.11 4.54 -22.30
N ALA A 289 5.33 3.32 -22.77
CA ALA A 289 6.34 3.02 -23.80
C ALA A 289 5.71 2.13 -24.90
N ASP A 290 6.26 2.16 -26.11
CA ASP A 290 5.59 1.78 -27.37
C ASP A 290 4.92 0.40 -27.44
N ASP A 291 3.82 0.34 -28.20
CA ASP A 291 2.76 -0.67 -28.14
C ASP A 291 3.11 -2.05 -28.74
N HIS A 292 4.24 -2.15 -29.45
CA HIS A 292 4.72 -3.39 -30.06
C HIS A 292 5.63 -4.23 -29.13
N ASP A 293 6.38 -3.59 -28.22
CA ASP A 293 7.25 -4.29 -27.25
C ASP A 293 6.52 -4.65 -25.94
N LYS A 294 5.42 -3.96 -25.60
CA LYS A 294 4.61 -4.23 -24.40
C LYS A 294 3.95 -5.61 -24.37
N LYS A 295 3.42 -6.06 -25.52
CA LYS A 295 2.67 -7.33 -25.58
C LYS A 295 3.55 -8.53 -25.31
N SER A 296 4.80 -8.49 -25.79
CA SER A 296 5.79 -9.54 -25.52
C SER A 296 6.30 -9.46 -24.07
N SER A 297 6.48 -8.26 -23.52
CA SER A 297 6.92 -8.04 -22.13
C SER A 297 5.90 -8.53 -21.09
N PHE A 298 4.62 -8.19 -21.25
CA PHE A 298 3.56 -8.60 -20.31
C PHE A 298 3.39 -10.12 -20.24
N LEU A 299 3.35 -10.78 -21.41
CA LEU A 299 3.25 -12.24 -21.47
C LEU A 299 4.50 -12.92 -20.92
N ARG A 300 5.70 -12.37 -21.20
CA ARG A 300 6.95 -12.87 -20.61
C ARG A 300 7.01 -12.67 -19.11
N ARG A 301 6.34 -11.67 -18.57
CA ARG A 301 6.29 -11.37 -17.15
C ARG A 301 5.36 -12.29 -16.37
N ILE A 302 4.21 -12.66 -16.96
CA ILE A 302 3.20 -13.49 -16.30
C ILE A 302 3.44 -14.98 -16.53
N LEU A 303 3.83 -15.37 -17.75
CA LEU A 303 3.98 -16.78 -18.12
C LEU A 303 5.45 -17.19 -18.07
N THR A 304 5.72 -18.28 -17.37
CA THR A 304 7.05 -18.90 -17.39
C THR A 304 7.36 -19.46 -18.78
N GLU A 305 8.63 -19.71 -19.07
CA GLU A 305 9.03 -20.26 -20.37
C GLU A 305 8.31 -21.58 -20.69
N ASN A 306 8.17 -22.45 -19.69
CA ASN A 306 7.42 -23.70 -19.80
C ASN A 306 5.92 -23.48 -20.06
N GLU A 307 5.31 -22.46 -19.46
CA GLU A 307 3.90 -22.12 -19.70
C GLU A 307 3.68 -21.53 -21.10
N ARG A 308 4.66 -20.79 -21.63
CA ARG A 308 4.62 -20.26 -23.00
C ARG A 308 4.71 -21.37 -24.05
N LEU A 309 5.55 -22.37 -23.81
CA LEU A 309 5.67 -23.56 -24.67
C LEU A 309 4.43 -24.46 -24.60
N ALA A 310 3.71 -24.45 -23.47
CA ALA A 310 2.48 -25.21 -23.28
C ALA A 310 1.21 -24.52 -23.83
N ILE A 311 1.32 -23.34 -24.44
CA ILE A 311 0.19 -22.66 -25.09
C ILE A 311 -0.27 -23.54 -26.26
N PRO A 312 -1.55 -23.97 -26.29
CA PRO A 312 -2.09 -24.76 -27.39
C PRO A 312 -1.79 -24.14 -28.77
N ALA A 313 -1.31 -24.92 -29.73
CA ALA A 313 -0.85 -24.43 -31.04
C ALA A 313 -1.93 -23.62 -31.80
N ASN A 314 -3.22 -23.94 -31.60
CA ASN A 314 -4.36 -23.20 -32.14
C ASN A 314 -4.52 -21.77 -31.57
N LEU A 315 -3.89 -21.46 -30.44
CA LEU A 315 -3.82 -20.12 -29.83
C LEU A 315 -2.54 -19.36 -30.21
N MET A 316 -1.54 -20.00 -30.82
CA MET A 316 -0.32 -19.34 -31.28
C MET A 316 -0.49 -18.69 -32.66
N LEU A 317 -1.24 -19.31 -33.57
CA LEU A 317 -1.35 -18.92 -34.99
C LEU A 317 -2.22 -17.69 -35.31
N ALA A 318 -3.01 -17.17 -34.36
CA ALA A 318 -3.83 -15.98 -34.64
C ALA A 318 -2.95 -14.73 -34.65
N ASN A 319 -2.47 -14.36 -35.85
CA ASN A 319 -1.79 -13.10 -36.14
C ASN A 319 -2.68 -11.91 -35.75
N VAL A 320 -2.15 -11.05 -34.89
CA VAL A 320 -2.79 -9.82 -34.39
C VAL A 320 -2.86 -8.72 -35.48
N SER A 321 -2.40 -9.01 -36.70
CA SER A 321 -2.28 -8.05 -37.80
C SER A 321 -3.57 -7.74 -38.56
N ALA A 322 -4.69 -8.39 -38.24
CA ALA A 322 -5.95 -8.24 -38.98
C ALA A 322 -7.13 -7.79 -38.09
N THR A 323 -6.88 -6.98 -37.05
CA THR A 323 -7.94 -6.46 -36.18
C THR A 323 -8.03 -4.93 -36.31
N PRO A 324 -9.20 -4.35 -36.66
CA PRO A 324 -9.34 -2.90 -36.82
C PRO A 324 -9.03 -2.15 -35.52
N THR A 325 -8.27 -1.07 -35.65
CA THR A 325 -7.54 -0.33 -34.61
C THR A 325 -8.39 0.57 -33.70
N ALA A 326 -9.71 0.38 -33.63
CA ALA A 326 -10.58 1.22 -32.82
C ALA A 326 -11.63 0.39 -32.10
N ILE A 327 -11.35 0.03 -30.84
CA ILE A 327 -12.36 -0.46 -29.90
C ILE A 327 -13.03 0.79 -29.32
N SER A 328 -14.32 0.99 -29.57
CA SER A 328 -15.09 2.05 -28.92
C SER A 328 -15.11 1.79 -27.41
N LYS A 329 -14.99 2.84 -26.59
CA LYS A 329 -15.09 2.73 -25.11
C LYS A 329 -16.44 2.17 -24.64
N ASP A 330 -17.44 2.12 -25.53
CA ASP A 330 -18.81 1.67 -25.26
C ASP A 330 -19.12 0.25 -25.77
N ASP A 331 -18.14 -0.47 -26.34
CA ASP A 331 -18.38 -1.85 -26.82
C ASP A 331 -18.41 -2.85 -25.63
N ASP A 332 -19.58 -3.46 -25.39
CA ASP A 332 -19.82 -4.46 -24.36
C ASP A 332 -18.98 -5.75 -24.56
N PHE A 333 -18.56 -6.41 -23.47
CA PHE A 333 -17.66 -7.59 -23.50
C PHE A 333 -18.24 -8.77 -24.30
N GLN A 334 -19.56 -8.92 -24.31
CA GLN A 334 -20.26 -9.93 -25.10
C GLN A 334 -20.13 -9.66 -26.62
N ALA A 335 -20.11 -8.38 -27.02
CA ALA A 335 -19.90 -8.00 -28.41
C ALA A 335 -18.46 -8.31 -28.86
N LEU A 336 -17.47 -8.09 -27.98
CA LEU A 336 -16.06 -8.44 -28.24
C LEU A 336 -15.86 -9.96 -28.36
N LYS A 337 -16.49 -10.74 -27.48
CA LYS A 337 -16.47 -12.22 -27.54
C LYS A 337 -17.05 -12.76 -28.85
N LYS A 338 -18.13 -12.15 -29.33
CA LYS A 338 -18.78 -12.53 -30.60
C LYS A 338 -17.95 -12.14 -31.83
N ARG A 339 -17.30 -10.97 -31.80
CA ARG A 339 -16.44 -10.48 -32.90
C ARG A 339 -15.12 -11.24 -33.01
N ASN A 340 -14.49 -11.59 -31.89
CA ASN A 340 -13.17 -12.23 -31.89
C ASN A 340 -13.08 -13.42 -30.89
N PRO A 341 -13.70 -14.57 -31.19
CA PRO A 341 -13.76 -15.70 -30.27
C PRO A 341 -12.38 -16.30 -29.94
N LEU A 342 -11.41 -16.20 -30.85
CA LEU A 342 -10.04 -16.70 -30.61
C LEU A 342 -9.23 -15.80 -29.69
N LEU A 343 -9.30 -14.47 -29.86
CA LEU A 343 -8.66 -13.53 -28.96
C LEU A 343 -9.28 -13.60 -27.56
N TRP A 344 -10.60 -13.80 -27.50
CA TRP A 344 -11.30 -14.03 -26.24
C TRP A 344 -10.78 -15.28 -25.53
N LYS A 345 -10.63 -16.42 -26.23
CA LYS A 345 -10.03 -17.63 -25.66
C LYS A 345 -8.60 -17.42 -25.16
N LYS A 346 -7.77 -16.64 -25.88
CA LYS A 346 -6.42 -16.27 -25.41
C LYS A 346 -6.48 -15.43 -24.13
N ALA A 347 -7.33 -14.39 -24.11
CA ALA A 347 -7.49 -13.51 -22.96
C ALA A 347 -8.01 -14.27 -21.74
N SER A 348 -9.04 -15.11 -21.90
CA SER A 348 -9.57 -15.95 -20.82
C SER A 348 -8.52 -16.92 -20.26
N PHE A 349 -7.68 -17.50 -21.13
CA PHE A 349 -6.58 -18.37 -20.72
C PHE A 349 -5.53 -17.64 -19.89
N ILE A 350 -5.11 -16.43 -20.32
CA ILE A 350 -4.14 -15.61 -19.59
C ILE A 350 -4.74 -15.14 -18.26
N ALA A 351 -5.98 -14.66 -18.27
CA ALA A 351 -6.68 -14.18 -17.08
C ALA A 351 -6.85 -15.30 -16.03
N GLY A 352 -7.15 -16.53 -16.46
CA GLY A 352 -7.24 -17.68 -15.56
C GLY A 352 -5.91 -18.02 -14.86
N ARG A 353 -4.79 -17.99 -15.60
CA ARG A 353 -3.45 -18.22 -15.01
C ARG A 353 -2.99 -17.08 -14.11
N PHE A 354 -3.33 -15.85 -14.47
CA PHE A 354 -3.08 -14.68 -13.62
C PHE A 354 -3.83 -14.82 -12.29
N ALA A 355 -5.13 -15.10 -12.33
CA ALA A 355 -5.95 -15.31 -11.14
C ALA A 355 -5.43 -16.50 -10.29
N ALA A 356 -5.02 -17.60 -10.92
CA ALA A 356 -4.46 -18.76 -10.23
C ALA A 356 -3.15 -18.44 -9.48
N LYS A 357 -2.24 -17.69 -10.10
CA LYS A 357 -0.99 -17.25 -9.47
C LYS A 357 -1.24 -16.24 -8.36
N GLU A 358 -2.17 -15.29 -8.54
CA GLU A 358 -2.66 -14.39 -7.48
C GLU A 358 -3.19 -15.14 -6.27
N ALA A 359 -4.04 -16.15 -6.50
CA ALA A 359 -4.57 -16.98 -5.41
C ALA A 359 -3.46 -17.74 -4.68
N THR A 360 -2.45 -18.20 -5.42
CA THR A 360 -1.29 -18.93 -4.86
C THR A 360 -0.38 -18.01 -4.04
N PHE A 361 -0.16 -16.76 -4.46
CA PHE A 361 0.55 -15.76 -3.65
C PHE A 361 -0.15 -15.50 -2.32
N LYS A 362 -1.47 -15.31 -2.38
CA LYS A 362 -2.28 -15.06 -1.17
C LYS A 362 -2.29 -16.25 -0.22
N ALA A 363 -2.12 -17.46 -0.72
CA ALA A 363 -1.98 -18.66 0.09
C ALA A 363 -0.59 -18.81 0.76
N HIS A 364 0.42 -18.06 0.32
CA HIS A 364 1.80 -18.13 0.85
C HIS A 364 2.33 -16.75 1.28
N PRO A 365 1.67 -16.06 2.23
CA PRO A 365 2.02 -14.69 2.62
C PRO A 365 3.42 -14.54 3.25
N THR A 366 4.00 -15.64 3.74
CA THR A 366 5.33 -15.67 4.37
C THR A 366 6.48 -15.89 3.38
N ARG A 367 6.18 -16.16 2.10
CA ARG A 367 7.20 -16.42 1.06
C ARG A 367 7.24 -15.26 0.07
N ASN A 368 8.45 -14.73 -0.18
CA ASN A 368 8.70 -13.75 -1.24
C ASN A 368 8.74 -14.44 -2.61
N LEU A 369 7.58 -14.85 -3.12
CA LEU A 369 7.45 -15.52 -4.41
C LEU A 369 7.35 -14.48 -5.54
N SER A 370 7.90 -14.80 -6.71
CA SER A 370 7.69 -14.07 -7.95
C SER A 370 6.73 -14.83 -8.90
N TRP A 371 6.24 -14.17 -9.95
CA TRP A 371 5.37 -14.79 -10.97
C TRP A 371 6.01 -16.00 -11.68
N HIS A 372 7.34 -16.09 -11.65
CA HIS A 372 8.10 -17.17 -12.25
C HIS A 372 8.35 -18.34 -11.29
N ASP A 373 8.15 -18.12 -9.99
CA ASP A 373 8.28 -19.17 -8.98
C ASP A 373 7.03 -20.03 -8.87
N ILE A 374 5.96 -19.68 -9.60
CA ILE A 374 4.69 -20.38 -9.62
C ILE A 374 4.38 -20.81 -11.05
N THR A 375 4.22 -22.11 -11.27
CA THR A 375 3.85 -22.68 -12.58
C THR A 375 2.52 -23.41 -12.48
N ILE A 376 1.55 -23.07 -13.34
CA ILE A 376 0.25 -23.75 -13.35
C ILE A 376 0.30 -24.94 -14.34
N VAL A 377 0.11 -26.15 -13.83
CA VAL A 377 0.13 -27.40 -14.60
C VAL A 377 -1.20 -28.14 -14.41
N ARG A 378 -1.60 -28.99 -15.36
CA ARG A 378 -2.74 -29.91 -15.17
C ARG A 378 -2.20 -31.30 -14.83
N LYS A 379 -2.63 -31.87 -13.71
CA LYS A 379 -2.18 -33.21 -13.27
C LYS A 379 -2.72 -34.28 -14.23
N ARG A 380 -1.92 -35.27 -14.62
CA ARG A 380 -2.43 -36.47 -15.30
C ARG A 380 -3.04 -37.37 -14.23
N PHE A 381 -4.31 -37.73 -14.35
CA PHE A 381 -4.86 -38.84 -13.57
C PHE A 381 -4.30 -40.13 -14.18
N GLU A 382 -3.10 -40.55 -13.78
CA GLU A 382 -2.76 -41.96 -13.85
C GLU A 382 -3.53 -42.65 -12.73
N LYS A 383 -4.27 -43.70 -13.09
CA LYS A 383 -5.16 -44.48 -12.23
C LYS A 383 -4.46 -44.86 -10.91
N LEU A 384 -4.67 -44.06 -9.87
CA LEU A 384 -4.41 -44.39 -8.47
C LEU A 384 -5.50 -45.34 -7.93
N GLN A 385 -5.82 -46.39 -8.68
CA GLN A 385 -6.63 -47.51 -8.23
C GLN A 385 -5.95 -48.87 -8.47
N ASP A 386 -4.96 -48.95 -9.37
CA ASP A 386 -4.26 -50.23 -9.63
C ASP A 386 -3.06 -50.48 -8.70
N THR A 387 -2.55 -49.46 -7.99
CA THR A 387 -1.38 -49.61 -7.10
C THR A 387 -1.70 -50.13 -5.70
N GLU A 388 -2.98 -50.14 -5.29
CA GLU A 388 -3.40 -50.64 -3.97
C GLU A 388 -3.83 -52.11 -4.02
N GLU A 389 -4.26 -52.62 -5.18
CA GLU A 389 -4.47 -54.06 -5.41
C GLU A 389 -3.19 -54.80 -5.80
N LEU A 390 -2.24 -54.16 -6.51
CA LEU A 390 -0.94 -54.78 -6.82
C LEU A 390 -0.02 -54.90 -5.59
N ARG A 391 -0.24 -54.08 -4.55
CA ARG A 391 0.52 -54.17 -3.29
C ARG A 391 -0.02 -55.22 -2.32
N LYS A 392 -1.26 -55.67 -2.52
CA LYS A 392 -1.86 -56.78 -1.76
C LYS A 392 -1.58 -58.16 -2.34
N THR A 393 -1.09 -58.26 -3.59
CA THR A 393 -0.86 -59.54 -4.27
C THR A 393 0.61 -59.94 -4.43
N LYS A 394 1.58 -59.09 -4.07
CA LYS A 394 3.02 -59.43 -4.10
C LYS A 394 3.63 -59.63 -2.71
N GLY A 395 3.02 -60.55 -1.97
CA GLY A 395 3.57 -61.11 -0.75
C GLY A 395 3.40 -62.63 -0.72
N GLN A 396 3.97 -63.34 -1.70
CA GLN A 396 4.41 -64.76 -1.63
C GLN A 396 4.77 -65.30 -3.03
N GLY A 397 5.89 -66.02 -3.13
CA GLY A 397 6.13 -67.00 -4.20
C GLY A 397 7.15 -66.60 -5.26
N ALA A 398 8.14 -67.48 -5.44
CA ALA A 398 9.32 -67.36 -6.27
C ALA A 398 9.13 -67.88 -7.72
N GLU A 399 10.22 -67.76 -8.49
CA GLU A 399 10.64 -68.52 -9.69
C GLU A 399 10.37 -67.99 -11.13
N ASN A 400 11.51 -67.71 -11.80
CA ASN A 400 11.92 -68.09 -13.17
C ASN A 400 10.88 -68.15 -14.31
N LYS A 401 11.05 -67.31 -15.35
CA LYS A 401 11.52 -67.72 -16.70
C LYS A 401 11.61 -66.59 -17.74
N GLN A 402 12.68 -66.70 -18.52
CA GLN A 402 12.98 -66.36 -19.93
C GLN A 402 12.05 -65.47 -20.79
N VAL A 403 12.72 -64.50 -21.44
CA VAL A 403 12.64 -64.01 -22.84
C VAL A 403 11.53 -64.58 -23.74
N GLU A 404 10.71 -63.68 -24.30
CA GLU A 404 10.10 -63.80 -25.63
C GLU A 404 9.72 -62.40 -26.18
N GLU A 405 10.14 -62.12 -27.42
CA GLU A 405 9.62 -61.11 -28.37
C GLU A 405 9.01 -61.90 -29.55
N PRO A 406 8.29 -61.32 -30.55
CA PRO A 406 7.51 -60.07 -30.64
C PRO A 406 6.10 -60.31 -31.24
N LYS A 407 5.24 -59.28 -31.36
CA LYS A 407 4.28 -59.18 -32.49
C LYS A 407 3.65 -57.79 -32.65
N GLU A 408 3.81 -57.26 -33.86
CA GLU A 408 3.20 -56.07 -34.43
C GLU A 408 1.67 -56.21 -34.59
N LEU A 409 0.95 -55.09 -34.45
CA LEU A 409 -0.22 -54.77 -35.29
C LEU A 409 -0.59 -53.28 -35.14
N GLU A 410 -0.19 -52.54 -36.16
CA GLU A 410 -0.87 -51.44 -36.87
C GLU A 410 -1.77 -50.45 -36.12
N GLY A 411 -1.46 -49.17 -36.34
CA GLY A 411 -2.47 -48.14 -36.58
C GLY A 411 -2.63 -47.07 -35.51
N SER A 412 -1.86 -45.98 -35.61
CA SER A 412 -2.36 -44.60 -35.55
C SER A 412 -1.18 -43.62 -35.50
N GLU A 413 -1.28 -42.59 -36.31
CA GLU A 413 -0.31 -41.53 -36.55
C GLU A 413 0.21 -40.87 -35.27
N ALA A 414 1.49 -40.52 -35.32
CA ALA A 414 2.24 -39.86 -34.26
C ALA A 414 1.56 -38.55 -33.80
N ALA A 415 0.79 -38.65 -32.71
CA ALA A 415 0.34 -37.49 -31.95
C ALA A 415 1.48 -37.01 -31.05
N THR A 416 2.12 -35.93 -31.47
CA THR A 416 3.01 -35.08 -30.67
C THR A 416 2.49 -34.90 -29.25
N THR A 417 3.33 -35.23 -28.27
CA THR A 417 3.13 -35.11 -26.82
C THR A 417 2.71 -33.70 -26.42
N SER A 418 1.40 -33.49 -26.28
CA SER A 418 0.80 -32.29 -25.69
C SER A 418 0.80 -32.42 -24.16
N ALA A 419 1.50 -31.52 -23.47
CA ALA A 419 1.59 -31.41 -22.02
C ALA A 419 0.27 -30.96 -21.32
N ASN A 420 -0.87 -31.07 -22.00
CA ASN A 420 -2.18 -30.66 -21.50
C ASN A 420 -3.03 -31.90 -21.16
N GLY A 421 -2.80 -32.49 -19.99
CA GLY A 421 -3.65 -33.53 -19.42
C GLY A 421 -5.03 -33.00 -18.98
N SER A 422 -6.03 -33.88 -18.94
CA SER A 422 -7.44 -33.60 -18.60
C SER A 422 -7.72 -33.44 -17.09
N GLY A 423 -6.70 -33.33 -16.23
CA GLY A 423 -6.90 -33.25 -14.79
C GLY A 423 -7.06 -31.82 -14.24
N PRO A 424 -7.33 -31.71 -12.91
CA PRO A 424 -7.51 -30.44 -12.23
C PRO A 424 -6.23 -29.60 -12.28
N PRO A 425 -6.35 -28.26 -12.33
CA PRO A 425 -5.18 -27.39 -12.30
C PRO A 425 -4.48 -27.44 -10.93
N VAL A 426 -3.16 -27.51 -10.97
CA VAL A 426 -2.27 -27.51 -9.80
C VAL A 426 -1.22 -26.42 -10.01
N ALA A 427 -0.98 -25.60 -9.00
CA ALA A 427 0.13 -24.67 -8.96
C ALA A 427 1.35 -25.34 -8.32
N ILE A 428 2.47 -25.36 -9.02
CA ILE A 428 3.75 -25.82 -8.50
C ILE A 428 4.52 -24.58 -8.06
N VAL A 429 4.79 -24.46 -6.76
CA VAL A 429 5.56 -23.36 -6.16
C VAL A 429 6.99 -23.82 -5.95
N ARG A 430 7.97 -23.13 -6.56
CA ARG A 430 9.40 -23.46 -6.45
C ARG A 430 9.85 -23.50 -4.98
N GLY A 431 10.72 -24.46 -4.63
CA GLY A 431 11.31 -24.58 -3.30
C GLY A 431 12.17 -23.35 -2.93
N THR A 432 12.40 -23.11 -1.63
CA THR A 432 13.23 -22.00 -1.12
C THR A 432 14.72 -22.16 -1.43
N HIS A 433 15.16 -23.38 -1.74
CA HIS A 433 16.50 -23.70 -2.23
C HIS A 433 16.37 -24.48 -3.55
N ASP A 434 17.35 -24.32 -4.45
CA ASP A 434 17.33 -24.93 -5.79
C ASP A 434 17.25 -26.47 -5.77
N ASP A 435 17.61 -27.11 -4.66
CA ASP A 435 17.59 -28.57 -4.48
C ASP A 435 16.31 -29.11 -3.79
N MET A 436 15.33 -28.25 -3.46
CA MET A 436 14.08 -28.68 -2.81
C MET A 436 12.96 -28.90 -3.83
N PRO A 437 12.21 -30.03 -3.74
CA PRO A 437 11.06 -30.26 -4.62
C PRO A 437 10.01 -29.16 -4.44
N GLY A 438 9.42 -28.71 -5.57
CA GLY A 438 8.39 -27.69 -5.56
C GLY A 438 7.14 -28.15 -4.79
N GLN A 439 6.51 -27.23 -4.06
CA GLN A 439 5.29 -27.48 -3.31
C GLN A 439 4.09 -27.47 -4.26
N GLU A 440 3.32 -28.55 -4.29
CA GLU A 440 2.06 -28.63 -5.05
C GLU A 440 0.92 -27.96 -4.28
N VAL A 441 0.17 -27.09 -4.95
CA VAL A 441 -0.98 -26.37 -4.40
C VAL A 441 -2.16 -26.60 -5.34
N LEU A 442 -3.26 -27.14 -4.82
CA LEU A 442 -4.47 -27.34 -5.63
C LEU A 442 -5.10 -25.98 -5.93
N VAL A 443 -5.42 -25.72 -7.20
CA VAL A 443 -6.06 -24.48 -7.62
C VAL A 443 -7.34 -24.77 -8.39
N SER A 444 -8.42 -24.12 -8.00
CA SER A 444 -9.66 -24.09 -8.79
C SER A 444 -9.75 -22.76 -9.52
N ILE A 445 -10.04 -22.79 -10.83
CA ILE A 445 -10.18 -21.59 -11.68
C ILE A 445 -11.59 -21.58 -12.24
N SER A 446 -12.31 -20.48 -12.06
CA SER A 446 -13.65 -20.24 -12.60
C SER A 446 -13.67 -18.99 -13.48
N HIS A 447 -14.60 -18.96 -14.43
CA HIS A 447 -14.83 -17.84 -15.35
C HIS A 447 -16.34 -17.56 -15.35
N ASP A 448 -16.74 -16.33 -15.06
CA ASP A 448 -18.14 -15.89 -15.09
C ASP A 448 -18.50 -15.11 -16.38
N GLY A 449 -17.55 -15.03 -17.31
CA GLY A 449 -17.69 -14.28 -18.55
C GLY A 449 -16.87 -13.00 -18.51
N ASP A 450 -17.05 -12.18 -17.49
CA ASP A 450 -16.39 -10.87 -17.41
C ASP A 450 -15.12 -10.92 -16.54
N TYR A 451 -15.00 -11.90 -15.65
CA TYR A 451 -13.90 -12.06 -14.71
C TYR A 451 -13.39 -13.51 -14.63
N ALA A 452 -12.09 -13.64 -14.34
CA ALA A 452 -11.46 -14.90 -13.94
C ALA A 452 -11.26 -14.89 -12.43
N THR A 453 -11.74 -15.90 -11.73
CA THR A 453 -11.53 -16.08 -10.29
C THR A 453 -10.80 -17.39 -10.04
N ALA A 454 -9.93 -17.43 -9.02
CA ALA A 454 -9.27 -18.66 -8.62
C ALA A 454 -9.16 -18.76 -7.10
N VAL A 455 -9.16 -19.99 -6.61
CA VAL A 455 -9.00 -20.32 -5.20
C VAL A 455 -7.87 -21.34 -5.08
N ALA A 456 -6.87 -21.03 -4.25
CA ALA A 456 -5.78 -21.94 -3.90
C ALA A 456 -6.11 -22.61 -2.56
N GLY A 457 -6.12 -23.95 -2.53
CA GLY A 457 -6.39 -24.74 -1.35
C GLY A 457 -5.09 -25.27 -0.72
N GLU A 458 -5.03 -25.24 0.61
CA GLU A 458 -3.97 -25.92 1.37
C GLU A 458 -4.19 -27.44 1.31
N ASP A 459 -3.10 -28.16 1.10
CA ASP A 459 -3.07 -29.57 0.71
C ASP A 459 -3.95 -30.45 1.63
N GLY A 460 -4.93 -31.15 1.06
CA GLY A 460 -5.78 -32.09 1.80
C GLY A 460 -4.96 -33.20 2.48
N LEU A 461 -3.78 -33.49 1.92
CA LEU A 461 -2.80 -34.40 2.49
C LEU A 461 -2.19 -33.87 3.80
N SER A 462 -1.94 -32.56 3.92
CA SER A 462 -1.42 -31.95 5.14
C SER A 462 -2.45 -32.00 6.28
N LYS A 463 -3.74 -31.78 5.97
CA LYS A 463 -4.83 -31.97 6.97
C LYS A 463 -5.00 -33.43 7.38
N MET A 464 -4.88 -34.39 6.45
CA MET A 464 -4.95 -35.82 6.79
C MET A 464 -3.75 -36.30 7.59
N VAL A 465 -2.53 -35.88 7.23
CA VAL A 465 -1.29 -36.21 7.95
C VAL A 465 -1.29 -35.56 9.33
N ARG A 466 -1.72 -34.30 9.46
CA ARG A 466 -1.86 -33.63 10.75
C ARG A 466 -2.92 -34.30 11.63
N LYS A 467 -4.05 -34.71 11.05
CA LYS A 467 -5.11 -35.44 11.77
C LYS A 467 -4.70 -36.88 12.13
N ALA A 468 -3.85 -37.50 11.31
CA ALA A 468 -3.24 -38.80 11.60
C ALA A 468 -2.20 -38.68 12.73
N ALA A 469 -1.32 -37.67 12.67
CA ALA A 469 -0.34 -37.39 13.72
C ALA A 469 -1.00 -37.01 15.06
N GLU A 470 -2.08 -36.22 15.03
CA GLU A 470 -2.89 -35.91 16.22
C GLU A 470 -3.54 -37.17 16.79
N LYS A 471 -4.03 -38.08 15.95
CA LYS A 471 -4.55 -39.39 16.39
C LYS A 471 -3.45 -40.27 16.99
N THR A 472 -2.27 -40.34 16.38
CA THR A 472 -1.15 -41.14 16.90
C THR A 472 -0.69 -40.63 18.26
N ASN A 473 -0.52 -39.31 18.42
CA ASN A 473 -0.19 -38.70 19.72
C ASN A 473 -1.28 -38.92 20.78
N GLN A 474 -2.56 -38.99 20.39
CA GLN A 474 -3.66 -39.30 21.32
C GLN A 474 -3.65 -40.77 21.76
N VAL A 475 -3.24 -41.68 20.88
CA VAL A 475 -3.11 -43.11 21.19
C VAL A 475 -1.90 -43.35 22.08
N GLU A 476 -0.76 -42.70 21.82
CA GLU A 476 0.42 -42.77 22.68
C GLU A 476 0.14 -42.24 24.08
N ARG A 477 -0.49 -41.07 24.22
CA ARG A 477 -0.88 -40.54 25.54
C ARG A 477 -1.83 -41.46 26.28
N LYS A 478 -2.79 -42.07 25.59
CA LYS A 478 -3.69 -43.06 26.21
C LYS A 478 -2.97 -44.35 26.62
N ALA A 479 -1.91 -44.73 25.91
CA ALA A 479 -1.09 -45.88 26.28
C ALA A 479 -0.19 -45.56 27.49
N GLU A 480 0.37 -44.34 27.55
CA GLU A 480 1.13 -43.84 28.69
C GLU A 480 0.28 -43.71 29.95
N ASP A 481 -0.92 -43.13 29.84
CA ASP A 481 -1.86 -43.02 30.97
C ASP A 481 -2.26 -44.40 31.50
N LYS A 482 -2.49 -45.37 30.61
CA LYS A 482 -2.87 -46.74 30.99
C LYS A 482 -1.70 -47.53 31.59
N ALA A 483 -0.48 -47.29 31.12
CA ALA A 483 0.73 -47.88 31.70
C ALA A 483 1.04 -47.28 33.08
N ALA A 484 0.76 -45.98 33.28
CA ALA A 484 0.87 -45.34 34.59
C ALA A 484 -0.15 -45.93 35.58
N GLU A 485 -1.40 -46.12 35.16
CA GLU A 485 -2.48 -46.71 35.95
C GLU A 485 -2.20 -48.19 36.32
N GLU A 486 -1.61 -48.97 35.39
CA GLU A 486 -1.13 -50.33 35.69
C GLU A 486 0.06 -50.33 36.65
N SER A 487 0.99 -49.38 36.53
CA SER A 487 2.14 -49.28 37.45
C SER A 487 1.69 -48.95 38.89
N GLU A 488 0.71 -48.06 39.05
CA GLU A 488 0.17 -47.64 40.34
C GLU A 488 -0.53 -48.82 41.04
N LYS A 489 -1.31 -49.60 40.28
CA LYS A 489 -1.98 -50.81 40.78
C LYS A 489 -1.00 -51.91 41.18
N THR A 490 0.12 -52.04 40.47
CA THR A 490 1.16 -53.03 40.81
C THR A 490 1.92 -52.66 42.09
N THR A 491 2.08 -51.36 42.37
CA THR A 491 2.64 -50.87 43.64
C THR A 491 1.67 -51.01 44.82
N GLU A 492 0.37 -50.82 44.63
CA GLU A 492 -0.63 -51.07 45.68
C GLU A 492 -0.70 -52.57 46.04
N ASP A 493 -0.73 -53.46 45.05
CA ASP A 493 -0.73 -54.92 45.27
C ASP A 493 0.57 -55.45 45.93
N ALA A 494 1.69 -54.73 45.77
CA ALA A 494 2.95 -55.04 46.43
C ALA A 494 2.98 -54.57 47.89
N ALA A 495 2.42 -53.38 48.18
CA ALA A 495 2.29 -52.85 49.54
C ALA A 495 1.32 -53.70 50.40
N GLU A 496 0.21 -54.19 49.82
CA GLU A 496 -0.73 -55.06 50.53
C GLU A 496 -0.14 -56.46 50.86
N LYS A 497 0.85 -56.92 50.07
CA LYS A 497 1.58 -58.17 50.36
C LYS A 497 2.64 -58.01 51.43
N ASP A 498 3.30 -56.86 51.54
CA ASP A 498 4.28 -56.62 52.60
C ASP A 498 3.60 -56.48 53.97
N ASP A 499 2.42 -55.84 54.05
CA ASP A 499 1.59 -55.81 55.28
C ASP A 499 1.09 -57.20 55.70
N ALA A 500 0.83 -58.10 54.74
CA ALA A 500 0.43 -59.48 55.02
C ALA A 500 1.60 -60.37 55.49
N VAL A 501 2.84 -60.04 55.10
CA VAL A 501 4.05 -60.76 55.55
C VAL A 501 4.49 -60.28 56.94
N GLU A 502 4.26 -59.00 57.28
CA GLU A 502 4.54 -58.47 58.63
C GLU A 502 3.56 -59.01 59.70
N GLN A 503 2.31 -59.33 59.33
CA GLN A 503 1.36 -60.00 60.24
C GLN A 503 1.64 -61.48 60.51
N ILE A 504 2.44 -62.15 59.67
CA ILE A 504 2.80 -63.58 59.87
C ILE A 504 4.05 -63.73 60.76
N HIS A 505 4.86 -62.67 60.89
CA HIS A 505 6.06 -62.69 61.74
C HIS A 505 5.81 -62.38 63.23
N ASP A 506 4.59 -61.99 63.60
CA ASP A 506 4.20 -61.65 64.98
C ASP A 506 3.39 -62.75 65.70
N VAL A 507 3.29 -63.96 65.11
CA VAL A 507 2.61 -65.14 65.70
C VAL A 507 3.55 -66.34 65.85
N THR A 508 4.87 -66.12 65.84
CA THR A 508 5.84 -67.15 66.24
C THR A 508 6.95 -66.56 67.09
N ILE A 509 6.59 -66.10 68.28
CA ILE A 509 7.37 -66.22 69.53
C ILE A 509 6.42 -66.58 70.67
#